data_AF-A0A925VH22-F1
#
_entry.id   AF-A0A925VH22-F1
#
_cell.length_a   1.000
_cell.length_b   1.000
_cell.length_c   1.000
_cell.angle_alpha   90.00
_cell.angle_beta   90.00
_cell.angle_gamma   90.00
#
_symmetry.space_group_name_H-M   'P 1'
#
loop_
_entity.id
_entity.type
_entity.pdbx_description
1 polymer ?
#
loop_
_entity_poly.entity_id
_entity_poly.type
_entity_poly.pdbx_seq_one_letter_code
_entity_poly.pdbx_strand_id
1 'polypeptide(L)'
;MQLPIRRWSPSTPGVAPRHRSPLQCTFALLLIVLLALGALPQSAAAQTTPVIFPPPTFSVQRGFFANPFQLALSSTVAGAKIRYTLDGSVPTPTAGTLYSAPIAVSTTTAVRALAYASASNKSAMRTNTYIFLANVRAQSDTPLPGWPSTFAAPDDA
;
A
#
# COMPACT_ATOMS: atom_id res chain seq x y z
N MET A 1 26.55 -79.74 17.52
CA MET A 1 26.26 -80.08 18.92
C MET A 1 24.93 -79.44 19.29
N GLN A 2 23.88 -80.25 19.37
CA GLN A 2 22.48 -79.85 19.59
C GLN A 2 22.05 -80.43 20.94
N LEU A 3 21.53 -79.60 21.83
CA LEU A 3 21.00 -80.02 23.14
C LEU A 3 19.56 -79.51 23.33
N PRO A 4 18.74 -80.22 24.13
CA PRO A 4 17.34 -80.42 23.81
C PRO A 4 16.37 -79.53 24.60
N ILE A 5 15.17 -79.47 24.02
CA ILE A 5 13.95 -78.78 24.44
C ILE A 5 13.53 -79.21 25.87
N ARG A 6 13.26 -78.23 26.76
CA ARG A 6 12.37 -78.44 27.91
C ARG A 6 11.14 -77.55 27.80
N ARG A 7 9.99 -78.22 27.78
CA ARG A 7 8.64 -77.65 27.92
C ARG A 7 8.48 -77.03 29.30
N TRP A 8 7.85 -75.86 29.33
CA TRP A 8 7.22 -75.31 30.52
C TRP A 8 5.76 -74.97 30.17
N SER A 9 4.81 -75.55 30.90
CA SER A 9 3.38 -75.24 30.79
C SER A 9 2.90 -74.70 32.14
N PRO A 10 2.38 -73.46 32.20
CA PRO A 10 1.59 -73.01 33.33
C PRO A 10 0.09 -73.15 33.04
N SER A 11 -0.63 -73.68 34.02
CA SER A 11 -2.08 -73.87 34.07
C SER A 11 -2.86 -72.56 34.26
N THR A 12 -4.05 -72.54 33.68
CA THR A 12 -5.04 -71.45 33.57
C THR A 12 -5.69 -71.00 34.89
N PRO A 13 -6.14 -69.74 34.95
CA PRO A 13 -7.37 -69.41 35.68
C PRO A 13 -8.44 -68.76 34.77
N GLY A 14 -9.68 -69.21 34.92
CA GLY A 14 -10.83 -68.81 34.11
C GLY A 14 -11.20 -67.32 34.23
N VAL A 15 -11.55 -66.73 33.09
CA VAL A 15 -12.09 -65.37 32.99
C VAL A 15 -13.61 -65.46 32.94
N ALA A 16 -14.26 -64.95 33.99
CA ALA A 16 -15.71 -64.80 34.08
C ALA A 16 -16.25 -63.76 33.07
N PRO A 17 -17.48 -63.90 32.56
CA PRO A 17 -18.08 -62.91 31.66
C PRO A 17 -18.55 -61.70 32.48
N ARG A 18 -18.08 -60.49 32.17
CA ARG A 18 -18.63 -59.25 32.73
C ARG A 18 -19.23 -58.38 31.63
N HIS A 19 -20.56 -58.51 31.54
CA HIS A 19 -21.58 -57.50 31.29
C HIS A 19 -21.12 -56.19 30.61
N ARG A 20 -21.40 -56.07 29.30
CA ARG A 20 -21.41 -54.79 28.59
C ARG A 20 -22.60 -53.96 29.09
N SER A 21 -22.38 -52.74 29.56
CA SER A 21 -23.46 -51.79 29.85
C SER A 21 -23.76 -50.94 28.60
N PRO A 22 -25.04 -50.75 28.23
CA PRO A 22 -25.42 -50.09 26.97
C PRO A 22 -25.30 -48.55 26.99
N LEU A 23 -24.79 -47.95 28.07
CA LEU A 23 -24.80 -46.50 28.28
C LEU A 23 -23.54 -45.77 27.75
N GLN A 24 -22.57 -46.49 27.20
CA GLN A 24 -21.34 -45.89 26.63
C GLN A 24 -21.43 -45.58 25.12
N CYS A 25 -22.47 -46.04 24.41
CA CYS A 25 -22.59 -45.82 22.96
C CYS A 25 -23.38 -44.55 22.57
N THR A 26 -24.28 -44.05 23.41
CA THR A 26 -25.13 -42.88 23.06
C THR A 26 -24.42 -41.54 23.25
N PHE A 27 -23.49 -41.44 24.19
CA PHE A 27 -22.74 -40.20 24.46
C PHE A 27 -21.68 -39.88 23.38
N ALA A 28 -21.10 -40.91 22.76
CA ALA A 28 -20.09 -40.74 21.71
C ALA A 28 -20.68 -40.27 20.37
N LEU A 29 -21.95 -40.59 20.10
CA LEU A 29 -22.63 -40.18 18.86
C LEU A 29 -23.26 -38.78 18.95
N LEU A 30 -23.67 -38.31 20.14
CA LEU A 30 -24.19 -36.95 20.34
C LEU A 30 -23.09 -35.88 20.27
N LEU A 31 -21.85 -36.21 20.68
CA LEU A 31 -20.69 -35.30 20.61
C LEU A 31 -20.18 -35.08 19.18
N ILE A 32 -20.36 -36.06 18.29
CA ILE A 32 -19.95 -35.97 16.88
C ILE A 32 -20.94 -35.12 16.06
N VAL A 33 -22.24 -35.14 16.39
CA VAL A 33 -23.25 -34.30 15.71
C VAL A 33 -23.15 -32.82 16.14
N LEU A 34 -22.73 -32.54 17.39
CA LEU A 34 -22.48 -31.17 17.88
C LEU A 34 -21.17 -30.55 17.36
N LEU A 35 -20.23 -31.37 16.87
CA LEU A 35 -19.00 -30.90 16.21
C LEU A 35 -19.19 -30.57 14.71
N ALA A 36 -20.33 -30.93 14.12
CA ALA A 36 -20.64 -30.64 12.70
C ALA A 36 -21.43 -29.33 12.49
N LEU A 37 -21.84 -28.62 13.56
CA LEU A 37 -22.59 -27.35 13.50
C LEU A 37 -21.69 -26.09 13.59
N GLY A 38 -20.40 -26.20 13.28
CA GLY A 38 -19.41 -25.14 13.51
C GLY A 38 -18.81 -24.47 12.27
N ALA A 39 -19.21 -24.84 11.05
CA ALA A 39 -18.63 -24.25 9.83
C ALA A 39 -19.54 -23.15 9.29
N LEU A 40 -19.50 -21.97 9.91
CA LEU A 40 -19.94 -20.76 9.21
C LEU A 40 -19.13 -20.65 7.92
N PRO A 41 -19.73 -20.33 6.76
CA PRO A 41 -18.96 -19.99 5.58
C PRO A 41 -18.14 -18.75 5.96
N GLN A 42 -16.84 -18.96 6.16
CA GLN A 42 -15.91 -17.88 6.41
C GLN A 42 -15.85 -17.11 5.10
N SER A 43 -16.64 -16.04 5.00
CA SER A 43 -16.53 -15.07 3.92
C SER A 43 -15.07 -14.73 3.79
N ALA A 44 -14.44 -15.24 2.73
CA ALA A 44 -13.14 -14.79 2.31
C ALA A 44 -13.34 -13.32 1.96
N ALA A 45 -13.09 -12.43 2.91
CA ALA A 45 -12.93 -11.02 2.62
C ALA A 45 -11.86 -10.97 1.54
N ALA A 46 -12.27 -10.67 0.30
CA ALA A 46 -11.37 -10.55 -0.82
C ALA A 46 -10.29 -9.55 -0.39
N GLN A 47 -9.06 -10.05 -0.21
CA GLN A 47 -7.91 -9.20 0.04
C GLN A 47 -7.74 -8.35 -1.21
N THR A 48 -8.30 -7.14 -1.20
CA THR A 48 -8.04 -6.12 -2.19
C THR A 48 -6.65 -5.60 -1.88
N THR A 49 -5.64 -6.25 -2.46
CA THR A 49 -4.31 -5.64 -2.55
C THR A 49 -4.49 -4.33 -3.30
N PRO A 50 -4.16 -3.18 -2.68
CA PRO A 50 -4.32 -1.89 -3.35
C PRO A 50 -3.46 -1.90 -4.61
N VAL A 51 -4.09 -1.70 -5.77
CA VAL A 51 -3.36 -1.57 -7.04
C VAL A 51 -2.70 -0.20 -7.04
N ILE A 52 -1.40 -0.17 -6.76
CA ILE A 52 -0.60 1.06 -6.77
C ILE A 52 -0.14 1.30 -8.20
N PHE A 53 -0.55 2.43 -8.79
CA PHE A 53 -0.08 2.81 -10.12
C PHE A 53 1.34 3.41 -10.06
N PRO A 54 2.16 3.23 -11.11
CA PRO A 54 3.39 3.99 -11.25
C PRO A 54 3.08 5.50 -11.33
N PRO A 55 3.92 6.38 -10.76
CA PRO A 55 3.76 7.82 -10.89
C PRO A 55 3.84 8.28 -12.35
N PRO A 56 3.19 9.40 -12.70
CA PRO A 56 3.26 9.92 -14.06
C PRO A 56 4.70 10.29 -14.45
N THR A 57 4.98 10.13 -15.73
CA THR A 57 6.25 10.50 -16.36
C THR A 57 6.14 11.93 -16.91
N PHE A 58 7.22 12.70 -16.72
CA PHE A 58 7.34 14.08 -17.18
C PHE A 58 8.30 14.10 -18.36
N SER A 59 7.94 14.76 -19.46
CA SER A 59 8.79 14.82 -20.66
C SER A 59 10.07 15.63 -20.45
N VAL A 60 10.05 16.57 -19.52
CA VAL A 60 11.20 17.42 -19.18
C VAL A 60 11.59 17.18 -17.72
N GLN A 61 12.88 16.99 -17.49
CA GLN A 61 13.42 16.80 -16.14
C GLN A 61 13.37 18.12 -15.35
N ARG A 62 13.16 18.04 -14.04
CA ARG A 62 13.24 19.20 -13.13
C ARG A 62 14.61 19.88 -13.21
N GLY A 63 14.66 21.18 -12.93
CA GLY A 63 15.93 21.93 -12.93
C GLY A 63 15.77 23.41 -13.26
N PHE A 64 16.85 23.99 -13.79
CA PHE A 64 16.94 25.40 -14.16
C PHE A 64 16.73 25.59 -15.67
N PHE A 65 15.96 26.61 -16.02
CA PHE A 65 15.55 26.90 -17.39
C PHE A 65 15.71 28.39 -17.71
N ALA A 66 16.10 28.67 -18.96
CA ALA A 66 16.16 30.02 -19.51
C ALA A 66 14.99 30.33 -20.45
N ASN A 67 14.46 29.31 -21.13
CA ASN A 67 13.43 29.46 -22.16
C ASN A 67 12.14 28.71 -21.79
N PRO A 68 10.95 29.25 -22.13
CA PRO A 68 9.68 28.54 -21.97
C PRO A 68 9.62 27.25 -22.78
N PHE A 69 8.84 26.27 -22.31
CA PHE A 69 8.66 24.99 -22.99
C PHE A 69 7.28 24.38 -22.73
N GLN A 70 6.96 23.34 -23.52
CA GLN A 70 5.75 22.54 -23.36
C GLN A 70 6.07 21.26 -22.60
N LEU A 71 5.48 21.11 -21.41
CA LEU A 71 5.64 19.95 -20.56
C LEU A 71 4.54 18.92 -20.87
N ALA A 72 4.94 17.75 -21.37
CA ALA A 72 4.03 16.64 -21.54
C ALA A 72 4.07 15.70 -20.32
N LEU A 73 2.89 15.20 -19.93
CA LEU A 73 2.72 14.20 -18.88
C LEU A 73 2.19 12.91 -19.51
N SER A 74 2.67 11.77 -19.05
CA SER A 74 2.19 10.46 -19.53
C SER A 74 2.11 9.44 -18.40
N SER A 75 1.36 8.37 -18.64
CA SER A 75 1.19 7.24 -17.74
C SER A 75 1.34 5.96 -18.54
N THR A 76 2.00 4.96 -17.97
CA THR A 76 2.12 3.63 -18.58
C THR A 76 0.88 2.77 -18.33
N VAL A 77 -0.03 3.22 -17.45
CA VAL A 77 -1.26 2.50 -17.13
C VAL A 77 -2.36 2.86 -18.12
N ALA A 78 -2.83 1.87 -18.88
CA ALA A 78 -3.92 2.03 -19.84
C ALA A 78 -5.21 2.51 -19.16
N GLY A 79 -5.86 3.52 -19.74
CA GLY A 79 -7.11 4.10 -19.23
C GLY A 79 -6.95 4.96 -17.97
N ALA A 80 -5.74 5.11 -17.42
CA ALA A 80 -5.49 6.02 -16.30
C ALA A 80 -5.58 7.48 -16.76
N LYS A 81 -6.24 8.30 -15.95
CA LYS A 81 -6.29 9.76 -16.10
C LYS A 81 -5.18 10.38 -15.27
N ILE A 82 -4.67 11.54 -15.69
CA ILE A 82 -3.66 12.29 -14.93
C ILE A 82 -4.30 13.59 -14.44
N ARG A 83 -4.13 13.90 -13.16
CA ARG A 83 -4.46 15.22 -12.59
C ARG A 83 -3.20 15.89 -12.09
N TYR A 84 -3.17 17.22 -12.20
CA TYR A 84 -2.04 18.03 -11.76
C TYR A 84 -2.47 19.34 -11.11
N THR A 85 -1.54 19.94 -10.37
CA THR A 85 -1.68 21.25 -9.74
C THR A 85 -0.40 22.06 -9.95
N LEU A 86 -0.55 23.38 -10.03
CA LEU A 86 0.55 24.35 -10.24
C LEU A 86 0.68 25.35 -9.07
N ASP A 87 -0.31 25.39 -8.19
CA ASP A 87 -0.39 26.23 -7.00
C ASP A 87 0.33 25.60 -5.79
N GLY A 88 0.95 24.43 -5.98
CA GLY A 88 1.58 23.68 -4.91
C GLY A 88 0.61 22.88 -4.04
N SER A 89 -0.71 22.86 -4.30
CA SER A 89 -1.66 21.98 -3.59
C SER A 89 -1.48 20.52 -3.99
N VAL A 90 -1.95 19.57 -3.17
CA VAL A 90 -1.84 18.12 -3.49
C VAL A 90 -2.95 17.73 -4.48
N PRO A 91 -2.64 17.22 -5.69
CA PRO A 91 -3.67 16.71 -6.57
C PRO A 91 -4.33 15.45 -5.96
N THR A 92 -5.61 15.25 -6.23
CA THR A 92 -6.34 14.01 -5.90
C THR A 92 -7.17 13.58 -7.11
N PRO A 93 -7.80 12.40 -7.13
CA PRO A 93 -8.73 12.01 -8.18
C PRO A 93 -9.89 13.00 -8.42
N THR A 94 -10.20 13.86 -7.43
CA THR A 94 -11.27 14.87 -7.48
C THR A 94 -10.76 16.31 -7.46
N ALA A 95 -9.53 16.58 -7.03
CA ALA A 95 -8.93 17.91 -6.92
C ALA A 95 -7.74 18.11 -7.86
N GLY A 96 -7.64 19.29 -8.47
CA GLY A 96 -6.63 19.65 -9.47
C GLY A 96 -7.16 19.61 -10.90
N THR A 97 -6.33 19.95 -11.88
CA THR A 97 -6.71 20.05 -13.29
C THR A 97 -6.50 18.71 -14.01
N LEU A 98 -7.47 18.28 -14.82
CA LEU A 98 -7.34 17.09 -15.66
C LEU A 98 -6.38 17.38 -16.82
N TYR A 99 -5.36 16.54 -16.98
CA TYR A 99 -4.40 16.67 -18.06
C TYR A 99 -5.02 16.24 -19.40
N SER A 100 -5.06 17.17 -20.37
CA SER A 100 -5.57 16.94 -21.73
C SER A 100 -4.64 17.43 -22.84
N ALA A 101 -3.74 18.36 -22.52
CA ALA A 101 -2.77 18.95 -23.44
C ALA A 101 -1.47 19.28 -22.69
N PRO A 102 -0.32 19.41 -23.39
CA PRO A 102 0.93 19.86 -22.78
C PRO A 102 0.77 21.16 -21.98
N ILE A 103 1.46 21.24 -20.85
CA ILE A 103 1.43 22.38 -19.94
C ILE A 103 2.49 23.37 -20.41
N ALA A 104 2.09 24.60 -20.74
CA ALA A 104 3.03 25.68 -21.04
C ALA A 104 3.71 26.14 -19.74
N VAL A 105 5.02 25.93 -19.63
CA VAL A 105 5.83 26.37 -18.48
C VAL A 105 6.71 27.53 -18.93
N SER A 106 6.40 28.73 -18.46
CA SER A 106 7.12 29.97 -18.82
C SER A 106 7.75 30.70 -17.63
N THR A 107 7.43 30.28 -16.40
CA THR A 107 7.93 30.86 -15.16
C THR A 107 8.28 29.78 -14.14
N THR A 108 8.97 30.15 -13.06
CA THR A 108 9.26 29.24 -11.94
C THR A 108 7.98 28.59 -11.42
N THR A 109 7.82 27.28 -11.64
CA THR A 109 6.57 26.55 -11.36
C THR A 109 6.88 25.18 -10.77
N ALA A 110 6.17 24.82 -9.70
CA ALA A 110 6.15 23.47 -9.17
C ALA A 110 4.94 22.71 -9.72
N VAL A 111 5.19 21.70 -10.53
CA VAL A 111 4.14 20.86 -11.12
C VAL A 111 4.03 19.59 -10.30
N ARG A 112 2.89 19.38 -9.66
CA ARG A 112 2.56 18.16 -8.91
C ARG A 112 1.53 17.36 -9.71
N ALA A 113 1.74 16.07 -9.92
CA ALA A 113 0.84 15.24 -10.72
C ALA A 113 0.68 13.83 -10.15
N LEU A 114 -0.47 13.21 -10.41
CA LEU A 114 -0.74 11.80 -10.14
C LEU A 114 -1.55 11.16 -11.28
N ALA A 115 -1.41 9.86 -11.46
CA ALA A 115 -2.24 9.06 -12.34
C ALA A 115 -3.29 8.28 -11.52
N TYR A 116 -4.51 8.15 -12.02
CA TYR A 116 -5.60 7.46 -11.33
C TYR A 116 -6.63 6.86 -12.29
N ALA A 117 -7.28 5.79 -11.85
CA ALA A 117 -8.49 5.25 -12.48
C ALA A 117 -9.72 5.44 -11.58
N SER A 118 -9.54 5.41 -10.26
CA SER A 118 -10.59 5.63 -9.25
C SER A 118 -9.99 6.23 -7.98
N ALA A 119 -10.82 6.48 -6.95
CA ALA A 119 -10.34 6.99 -5.66
C ALA A 119 -9.32 6.06 -4.98
N SER A 120 -9.50 4.75 -5.12
CA SER A 120 -8.65 3.72 -4.51
C SER A 120 -7.52 3.23 -5.42
N ASN A 121 -7.65 3.39 -6.73
CA ASN A 121 -6.64 3.00 -7.72
C ASN A 121 -5.93 4.25 -8.27
N LYS A 122 -4.85 4.64 -7.60
CA LYS A 122 -4.05 5.84 -7.92
C LYS A 122 -2.57 5.59 -7.72
N SER A 123 -1.75 6.43 -8.34
CA SER A 123 -0.31 6.46 -8.15
C SER A 123 0.07 7.28 -6.92
N ALA A 124 1.31 7.12 -6.47
CA ALA A 124 1.94 8.17 -5.68
C ALA A 124 2.02 9.47 -6.49
N MET A 125 1.98 10.60 -5.79
CA MET A 125 2.13 11.91 -6.42
C MET A 125 3.61 12.17 -6.73
N ARG A 126 3.88 12.71 -7.91
CA ARG A 126 5.20 13.16 -8.34
C ARG A 126 5.25 14.68 -8.47
N THR A 127 6.35 15.26 -8.00
CA THR A 127 6.60 16.71 -8.09
C THR A 127 7.86 16.98 -8.91
N ASN A 128 7.73 17.82 -9.95
CA ASN A 128 8.85 18.41 -10.66
C ASN A 128 8.78 19.93 -10.55
N THR A 129 9.90 20.54 -10.14
CA THR A 129 10.03 22.00 -10.05
C THR A 129 10.91 22.49 -11.18
N TYR A 130 10.44 23.52 -11.87
CA TYR A 130 11.16 24.21 -12.94
C TYR A 130 11.46 25.61 -12.46
N ILE A 131 12.73 25.98 -12.45
CA ILE A 131 13.19 27.27 -11.92
C ILE A 131 13.69 28.11 -13.08
N PHE A 132 13.08 29.27 -13.28
CA PHE A 132 13.46 30.21 -14.32
C PHE A 132 14.40 31.27 -13.75
N LEU A 133 15.61 31.35 -14.30
CA LEU A 133 16.65 32.29 -13.84
C LEU A 133 16.17 33.74 -13.90
N ALA A 134 15.37 34.10 -14.91
CA ALA A 134 14.76 35.42 -15.02
C ALA A 134 13.86 35.75 -13.83
N ASN A 135 13.07 34.78 -13.34
CA ASN A 135 12.21 34.99 -12.17
C ASN A 135 13.03 35.08 -10.88
N VAL A 136 14.08 34.28 -10.73
CA VAL A 136 14.97 34.35 -9.56
C VAL A 136 15.66 35.72 -9.49
N ARG A 137 16.15 36.23 -10.62
CA ARG A 137 16.77 37.55 -10.71
C ARG A 137 15.81 38.70 -10.42
N ALA A 138 14.53 38.52 -10.71
CA ALA A 138 13.48 39.50 -10.48
C ALA A 138 12.79 39.34 -9.11
N GLN A 139 13.27 38.41 -8.27
CA GLN A 139 12.73 38.24 -6.93
C GLN A 139 13.06 39.47 -6.08
N SER A 140 12.06 39.98 -5.37
CA SER A 140 12.24 41.13 -4.47
C SER A 140 13.24 40.81 -3.36
N ASP A 141 14.10 41.77 -3.06
CA ASP A 141 14.99 41.80 -1.90
C ASP A 141 14.30 42.35 -0.65
N THR A 142 13.09 42.90 -0.79
CA THR A 142 12.34 43.47 0.32
C THR A 142 11.83 42.34 1.22
N PRO A 143 12.27 42.26 2.49
CA PRO A 143 11.80 41.23 3.41
C PRO A 143 10.30 41.35 3.65
N LEU A 144 9.61 40.22 3.79
CA LEU A 144 8.19 40.28 4.17
C LEU A 144 8.06 40.83 5.61
N PRO A 145 6.93 41.48 5.95
CA PRO A 145 6.68 41.94 7.31
C PRO A 145 6.88 40.81 8.34
N GLY A 146 7.65 41.07 9.39
CA GLY A 146 7.98 40.08 10.43
C GLY A 146 9.20 39.20 10.13
N TRP A 147 9.88 39.37 8.99
CA TRP A 147 11.19 38.76 8.78
C TRP A 147 12.26 39.43 9.64
N PRO A 148 13.21 38.67 10.21
CA PRO A 148 14.33 39.25 10.93
C PRO A 148 15.17 40.09 9.97
N SER A 149 15.46 41.34 10.36
CA SER A 149 16.33 42.26 9.60
C SER A 149 17.81 41.95 9.76
N THR A 150 18.16 41.14 10.76
CA THR A 150 19.52 40.67 11.03
C THR A 150 19.48 39.18 11.37
N PHE A 151 20.28 38.37 10.67
CA PHE A 151 20.57 36.99 11.06
C PHE A 151 21.68 37.01 12.13
N ALA A 152 21.47 37.80 13.18
CA ALA A 152 22.39 37.80 14.32
C ALA A 152 22.15 36.51 15.09
N ALA A 153 23.19 35.71 15.27
CA ALA A 153 23.10 34.59 16.19
C ALA A 153 22.92 35.16 17.61
N PRO A 154 22.15 34.50 18.50
CA PRO A 154 21.86 35.02 19.83
C PRO A 154 23.10 35.29 20.72
N ASP A 155 24.29 34.84 20.30
CA ASP A 155 25.55 34.85 21.05
C ASP A 155 26.56 35.94 20.63
N ASP A 156 26.23 36.83 19.70
CA ASP A 156 27.10 37.94 19.27
C ASP A 156 26.88 39.27 20.05
N ALA A 157 26.29 39.23 21.25
CA ALA A 157 25.96 40.42 22.07
C ALA A 157 26.76 40.50 23.39
#